data_AF-A0A9P4GWL1-F1
#
_entry.id   AF-A0A9P4GWL1-F1
#
_cell.length_a   1.000
_cell.length_b   1.000
_cell.length_c   1.000
_cell.angle_alpha   90.00
_cell.angle_beta   90.00
_cell.angle_gamma   90.00
#
_symmetry.space_group_name_H-M   'P 1'
#
loop_
_entity.id
_entity.type
_entity.pdbx_description
1 polymer ?
#
loop_
_entity_poly.entity_id
_entity_poly.type
_entity_poly.pdbx_seq_one_letter_code
_entity_poly.pdbx_strand_id
1 'polypeptide(L)'
;MATGERKVSASLNRSVRGTTPRIADLASTPESPRTPLGRSTSYGFGSPGGSFRTEDDYVVIEVGSRFVRSGFPGESAPRCTLAFGPDEQRRVGDYRQWDPDYGQKRRKRKRGQDWGQDYELYRMDLSKVDLGLVEDKFERAMRETYNKYFLLDTKPRRILLAMPPRMPHTLMSTLLDVLFTSFQAPSITLMSNPVLSTVAAGLRSALVVDIGWAETVVTAVCEYREVQERRSVRAGKMLSEDMAKVLNAELDDDAETGAPKAGISFEEAEEVLTRVGWCKQNPRSNRRTLYFPAREAPVLEEFEDAVESPPPTITIPFPKHTPPTDLRVPFASLAKPAESALFASDMALGEFDDEDLPLHQLIYRTVVHLPVDVRRLCMSRMVITGGVSSMPGLKTRILKEVEVLAHIKGWDIVRSYGRASAQHEERMRNQRDDAETRRQEGEDKFPGSPDSQGLPAPLPAGLQEPEVDNIDTKMTHLSLRNGPPPVCSIGGIVRGVETLGAWAGASLVAQQRIKGIVEIERERYLQHGLQGASREKETSVVQQRQSMGPGLAKGAGERASWTLGVWA
;
A
#
# COMPACT_ATOMS: atom_id res chain seq x y z
N MET A 1 -31.92 -14.93 61.82
CA MET A 1 -32.87 -14.12 62.59
C MET A 1 -32.24 -12.76 62.84
N ALA A 2 -33.00 -11.73 62.46
CA ALA A 2 -32.95 -10.29 62.69
C ALA A 2 -31.96 -9.72 63.74
N THR A 3 -31.20 -8.68 63.35
CA THR A 3 -31.29 -7.26 63.85
C THR A 3 -30.52 -7.00 65.16
N GLY A 4 -29.90 -5.86 65.44
CA GLY A 4 -29.86 -4.53 64.83
C GLY A 4 -29.39 -3.51 65.89
N GLU A 5 -28.79 -2.43 65.42
CA GLU A 5 -28.79 -1.05 65.97
C GLU A 5 -28.08 -0.62 67.29
N ARG A 6 -27.22 0.41 67.09
CA ARG A 6 -27.14 1.76 67.75
C ARG A 6 -26.28 2.05 69.01
N LYS A 7 -25.22 2.84 68.73
CA LYS A 7 -24.88 4.23 69.17
C LYS A 7 -24.39 4.59 70.61
N VAL A 8 -23.21 5.26 70.60
CA VAL A 8 -22.79 6.54 71.30
C VAL A 8 -22.42 6.40 72.81
N SER A 9 -21.42 7.02 73.46
CA SER A 9 -20.54 8.24 73.37
C SER A 9 -19.36 8.07 74.37
N ALA A 10 -18.08 8.40 74.09
CA ALA A 10 -17.33 9.68 74.25
C ALA A 10 -16.38 9.82 75.48
N SER A 11 -15.44 10.78 75.36
CA SER A 11 -14.40 11.35 76.30
C SER A 11 -13.01 10.67 76.27
N LEU A 12 -11.90 11.28 75.80
CA LEU A 12 -11.10 12.50 76.15
C LEU A 12 -9.92 12.22 77.09
N ASN A 13 -8.65 12.31 76.60
CA ASN A 13 -7.58 13.23 77.08
C ASN A 13 -6.12 12.85 76.70
N ARG A 14 -5.50 13.74 75.89
CA ARG A 14 -4.22 14.50 76.05
C ARG A 14 -2.89 13.83 76.48
N SER A 15 -1.84 14.02 75.63
CA SER A 15 -0.51 14.68 75.91
C SER A 15 0.71 13.92 75.32
N VAL A 16 1.40 14.30 74.21
CA VAL A 16 2.49 15.30 73.96
C VAL A 16 3.76 14.60 73.39
N ARG A 17 4.09 14.98 72.14
CA ARG A 17 5.38 15.06 71.37
C ARG A 17 6.44 13.94 71.49
N GLY A 18 6.95 13.34 70.40
CA GLY A 18 6.70 13.53 68.96
C GLY A 18 7.75 12.83 68.09
N THR A 19 7.33 12.40 66.90
CA THR A 19 8.14 12.20 65.67
C THR A 19 7.15 12.23 64.51
N THR A 20 7.44 13.00 63.46
CA THR A 20 6.58 13.20 62.28
C THR A 20 6.49 11.95 61.40
N PRO A 21 5.28 11.45 61.07
CA PRO A 21 5.04 10.61 59.91
C PRO A 21 4.32 11.35 58.79
N ARG A 22 4.33 10.72 57.62
CA ARG A 22 4.24 11.28 56.26
C ARG A 22 2.78 11.44 55.80
N ILE A 23 2.57 12.29 54.79
CA ILE A 23 1.27 12.57 54.13
C ILE A 23 0.86 11.37 53.23
N ALA A 24 0.77 10.18 53.82
CA ALA A 24 0.17 9.00 53.18
C ALA A 24 -1.08 8.52 53.92
N ASP A 25 -1.37 9.03 55.12
CA ASP A 25 -2.35 8.43 56.03
C ASP A 25 -3.54 9.33 56.45
N LEU A 26 -3.78 10.49 55.81
CA LEU A 26 -4.88 11.38 56.21
C LEU A 26 -5.63 12.00 55.03
N ALA A 27 -6.56 11.24 54.44
CA ALA A 27 -7.69 11.81 53.72
C ALA A 27 -8.83 10.79 53.53
N SER A 28 -9.59 10.51 54.59
CA SER A 28 -10.91 9.89 54.51
C SER A 28 -12.00 10.85 55.02
N THR A 29 -12.53 11.66 54.09
CA THR A 29 -13.88 12.29 54.05
C THR A 29 -14.24 13.41 55.05
N PRO A 30 -15.32 14.20 54.83
CA PRO A 30 -15.68 14.97 53.63
C PRO A 30 -16.12 16.42 53.98
N GLU A 31 -15.49 17.45 53.42
CA GLU A 31 -16.05 18.81 53.42
C GLU A 31 -15.91 19.44 52.02
N SER A 32 -16.86 20.30 51.71
CA SER A 32 -17.21 20.92 50.42
C SER A 32 -16.04 21.49 49.59
N PRO A 33 -16.14 21.50 48.25
CA PRO A 33 -15.00 21.71 47.38
C PRO A 33 -14.58 23.18 47.38
N ARG A 34 -13.50 23.51 48.08
CA ARG A 34 -12.72 24.73 47.81
C ARG A 34 -11.66 24.39 46.77
N THR A 35 -11.77 24.99 45.60
CA THR A 35 -10.77 24.89 44.53
C THR A 35 -9.45 25.49 45.00
N PRO A 36 -8.34 24.71 45.03
CA PRO A 36 -7.04 25.29 45.27
C PRO A 36 -6.62 26.07 44.02
N LEU A 37 -6.39 27.38 44.19
CA LEU A 37 -5.75 28.25 43.22
C LEU A 37 -4.31 27.76 43.00
N GLY A 38 -4.10 27.00 41.94
CA GLY A 38 -2.77 26.49 41.58
C GLY A 38 -2.79 25.05 41.06
N ARG A 39 -3.55 24.78 40.00
CA ARG A 39 -3.25 23.66 39.09
C ARG A 39 -2.95 24.23 37.72
N SER A 40 -1.77 23.89 37.21
CA SER A 40 -1.42 23.96 35.80
C SER A 40 -2.57 23.39 34.99
N THR A 41 -3.12 24.20 34.08
CA THR A 41 -4.18 23.82 33.17
C THR A 41 -3.71 22.69 32.26
N SER A 42 -4.07 21.45 32.60
CA SER A 42 -4.08 20.36 31.64
C SER A 42 -5.23 20.59 30.66
N TYR A 43 -4.99 21.42 29.64
CA TYR A 43 -5.76 21.35 28.40
C TYR A 43 -5.49 19.98 27.78
N GLY A 44 -6.47 19.07 27.75
CA GLY A 44 -6.24 17.81 27.03
C GLY A 44 -7.32 16.74 27.11
N PHE A 45 -8.23 16.78 28.08
CA PHE A 45 -9.33 15.80 28.11
C PHE A 45 -10.65 16.50 28.38
N GLY A 46 -11.20 17.11 27.33
CA GLY A 46 -12.63 17.43 27.27
C GLY A 46 -13.43 16.15 27.04
N SER A 47 -14.59 16.04 27.69
CA SER A 47 -15.55 14.95 27.49
C SER A 47 -15.90 14.78 26.00
N PRO A 48 -16.17 13.56 25.49
CA PRO A 48 -16.25 13.26 24.05
C PRO A 48 -17.47 13.84 23.31
N GLY A 49 -18.25 14.74 23.90
CA GLY A 49 -19.60 15.07 23.42
C GLY A 49 -19.99 16.54 23.30
N GLY A 50 -19.08 17.51 23.53
CA GLY A 50 -19.50 18.90 23.77
C GLY A 50 -18.99 20.00 22.82
N SER A 51 -17.91 19.81 22.06
CA SER A 51 -17.27 20.89 21.28
C SER A 51 -16.77 20.40 19.90
N PHE A 52 -17.66 19.81 19.11
CA PHE A 52 -17.28 19.08 17.88
C PHE A 52 -16.91 19.97 16.67
N ARG A 53 -16.81 21.30 16.79
CA ARG A 53 -16.64 22.17 15.59
C ARG A 53 -15.70 23.35 15.74
N THR A 54 -15.41 23.79 16.95
CA THR A 54 -14.62 25.01 17.17
C THR A 54 -13.11 24.73 17.33
N GLU A 55 -12.73 23.48 17.56
CA GLU A 55 -11.35 23.06 17.88
C GLU A 55 -10.65 22.28 16.75
N ASP A 56 -11.31 22.06 15.61
CA ASP A 56 -10.71 21.32 14.49
C ASP A 56 -9.72 22.20 13.72
N ASP A 57 -8.49 22.30 14.23
CA ASP A 57 -7.40 23.04 13.59
C ASP A 57 -6.98 22.43 12.24
N TYR A 58 -7.40 21.19 11.95
CA TYR A 58 -7.04 20.42 10.77
C TYR A 58 -8.25 20.03 9.92
N VAL A 59 -8.06 20.07 8.60
CA VAL A 59 -8.91 19.45 7.60
C VAL A 59 -8.11 18.36 6.90
N VAL A 60 -8.75 17.22 6.61
CA VAL A 60 -8.12 16.13 5.86
C VAL A 60 -8.61 16.16 4.42
N ILE A 61 -7.68 16.05 3.47
CA ILE A 61 -7.97 15.97 2.04
C ILE A 61 -7.17 14.80 1.47
N GLU A 62 -7.83 13.87 0.80
CA GLU A 62 -7.22 12.79 0.02
C GLU A 62 -7.47 13.06 -1.47
N VAL A 63 -6.38 13.12 -2.23
CA VAL A 63 -6.42 13.42 -3.67
C VAL A 63 -6.10 12.14 -4.46
N GLY A 64 -7.09 11.65 -5.19
CA GLY A 64 -6.95 10.58 -6.17
C GLY A 64 -7.02 11.13 -7.60
N SER A 65 -6.72 10.28 -8.59
CA SER A 65 -6.73 10.68 -10.00
C SER A 65 -8.14 10.96 -10.56
N ARG A 66 -9.19 10.42 -9.93
CA ARG A 66 -10.61 10.57 -10.34
C ARG A 66 -11.53 11.09 -9.25
N PHE A 67 -11.00 11.34 -8.06
CA PHE A 67 -11.79 11.81 -6.93
C PHE A 67 -10.97 12.69 -5.99
N VAL A 68 -11.67 13.54 -5.26
CA VAL A 68 -11.16 14.23 -4.07
C VAL A 68 -12.07 13.87 -2.90
N ARG A 69 -11.48 13.36 -1.82
CA ARG A 69 -12.17 13.05 -0.58
C ARG A 69 -11.76 14.05 0.48
N SER A 70 -12.74 14.59 1.19
CA SER A 70 -12.47 15.61 2.19
C SER A 70 -13.41 15.45 3.39
N GLY A 71 -13.00 15.95 4.54
CA GLY A 71 -13.67 15.71 5.81
C GLY A 71 -12.84 16.10 7.02
N PHE A 72 -13.36 15.78 8.20
CA PHE A 72 -12.76 16.16 9.46
C PHE A 72 -11.96 15.03 10.09
N PRO A 73 -10.91 15.34 10.85
CA PRO A 73 -10.24 14.37 11.71
C PRO A 73 -11.22 13.68 12.66
N GLY A 74 -10.99 12.39 12.93
CA GLY A 74 -11.82 11.59 13.84
C GLY A 74 -13.08 10.99 13.21
N GLU A 75 -13.44 11.36 11.98
CA GLU A 75 -14.55 10.75 11.25
C GLU A 75 -14.12 9.43 10.60
N SER A 76 -15.00 8.42 10.64
CA SER A 76 -14.74 7.07 10.10
C SER A 76 -14.79 7.00 8.57
N ALA A 77 -15.50 7.94 7.93
CA ALA A 77 -15.66 8.04 6.48
C ALA A 77 -15.53 9.50 6.04
N PRO A 78 -15.15 9.78 4.78
CA PRO A 78 -15.05 11.16 4.30
C PRO A 78 -16.43 11.81 4.26
N ARG A 79 -16.50 13.10 4.58
CA ARG A 79 -17.75 13.89 4.49
C ARG A 79 -18.23 14.03 3.06
N CYS A 80 -17.29 14.18 2.14
CA CYS A 80 -17.58 14.24 0.73
C CYS A 80 -16.56 13.43 -0.07
N THR A 81 -17.06 12.79 -1.12
CA THR A 81 -16.25 12.21 -2.19
C THR A 81 -16.73 12.86 -3.47
N LEU A 82 -15.95 13.80 -4.00
CA LEU A 82 -16.24 14.46 -5.25
C LEU A 82 -15.57 13.67 -6.36
N ALA A 83 -16.36 13.17 -7.30
CA ALA A 83 -15.87 12.54 -8.51
C ALA A 83 -15.78 13.56 -9.64
N PHE A 84 -14.91 13.31 -10.61
CA PHE A 84 -14.80 14.14 -11.80
C PHE A 84 -15.44 13.41 -12.98
N GLY A 85 -16.34 14.11 -13.67
CA GLY A 85 -16.96 13.70 -14.90
C GLY A 85 -16.90 14.81 -15.96
N PRO A 86 -17.63 14.64 -17.07
CA PRO A 86 -17.59 15.56 -18.20
C PRO A 86 -18.03 16.99 -17.87
N ASP A 87 -18.85 17.16 -16.83
CA ASP A 87 -19.39 18.45 -16.43
C ASP A 87 -18.35 19.26 -15.65
N GLU A 88 -17.47 18.58 -14.90
CA GLU A 88 -16.33 19.16 -14.21
C GLU A 88 -15.18 19.52 -15.17
N GLN A 89 -15.17 18.96 -16.40
CA GLN A 89 -14.20 19.31 -17.46
C GLN A 89 -14.49 20.64 -18.16
N ARG A 90 -15.53 21.36 -17.75
CA ARG A 90 -15.97 22.59 -18.42
C ARG A 90 -14.89 23.67 -18.38
N ARG A 91 -14.73 24.35 -19.53
CA ARG A 91 -13.88 25.55 -19.68
C ARG A 91 -14.77 26.80 -19.78
N VAL A 92 -14.16 27.97 -19.63
CA VAL A 92 -14.85 29.24 -19.90
C VAL A 92 -15.39 29.21 -21.32
N GLY A 93 -16.70 29.46 -21.49
CA GLY A 93 -17.39 29.37 -22.77
C GLY A 93 -17.96 27.99 -23.11
N ASP A 94 -17.90 27.01 -22.21
CA ASP A 94 -18.64 25.75 -22.37
C ASP A 94 -20.10 25.93 -21.93
N TYR A 95 -21.00 26.00 -22.91
CA TYR A 95 -22.44 26.18 -22.70
C TYR A 95 -23.23 24.86 -22.78
N ARG A 96 -22.58 23.69 -22.77
CA ARG A 96 -23.26 22.39 -22.91
C ARG A 96 -24.39 22.16 -21.92
N GLN A 97 -24.24 22.64 -20.67
CA GLN A 97 -25.29 22.52 -19.65
C GLN A 97 -26.61 23.24 -20.01
N TRP A 98 -26.58 24.17 -20.97
CA TRP A 98 -27.74 24.92 -21.45
C TRP A 98 -28.40 24.30 -22.68
N ASP A 99 -27.81 23.25 -23.28
CA ASP A 99 -28.48 22.45 -24.32
C ASP A 99 -29.52 21.54 -23.64
N PRO A 100 -30.84 21.68 -23.93
CA PRO A 100 -31.90 20.87 -23.33
C PRO A 100 -31.68 19.36 -23.51
N ASP A 101 -31.05 18.97 -24.62
CA ASP A 101 -30.80 17.57 -24.95
C ASP A 101 -29.50 17.04 -24.32
N TYR A 102 -28.70 17.88 -23.65
CA TYR A 102 -27.37 17.49 -23.17
C TYR A 102 -27.41 16.29 -22.21
N GLY A 103 -28.40 16.24 -21.32
CA GLY A 103 -28.57 15.14 -20.37
C GLY A 103 -29.12 13.86 -21.01
N GLN A 104 -29.81 13.96 -22.14
CA GLN A 104 -30.42 12.82 -22.84
C GLN A 104 -29.49 12.24 -23.91
N LYS A 105 -28.60 13.06 -24.46
CA LYS A 105 -27.64 12.65 -25.48
C LYS A 105 -26.60 11.69 -24.91
N ARG A 106 -26.51 10.50 -25.52
CA ARG A 106 -25.44 9.55 -25.25
C ARG A 106 -24.08 10.15 -25.60
N ARG A 107 -23.18 10.15 -24.62
CA ARG A 107 -21.83 10.71 -24.78
C ARG A 107 -20.99 9.79 -25.66
N LYS A 108 -20.47 10.34 -26.77
CA LYS A 108 -19.52 9.64 -27.65
C LYS A 108 -18.10 10.10 -27.33
N ARG A 109 -17.16 9.15 -27.27
CA ARG A 109 -15.73 9.44 -27.15
C ARG A 109 -15.28 10.28 -28.35
N LYS A 110 -14.56 11.38 -28.10
CA LYS A 110 -14.02 12.22 -29.18
C LYS A 110 -12.86 11.50 -29.87
N ARG A 111 -12.64 11.79 -31.15
CA ARG A 111 -11.52 11.22 -31.90
C ARG A 111 -10.19 11.69 -31.29
N GLY A 112 -9.28 10.75 -31.01
CA GLY A 112 -7.97 11.05 -30.41
C GLY A 112 -7.99 11.22 -28.89
N GLN A 113 -9.12 10.96 -28.24
CA GLN A 113 -9.26 11.01 -26.79
C GLN A 113 -9.00 9.62 -26.18
N ASP A 114 -8.24 9.57 -25.10
CA ASP A 114 -8.00 8.31 -24.39
C ASP A 114 -9.24 7.86 -23.62
N TRP A 115 -9.34 6.55 -23.33
CA TRP A 115 -10.42 5.99 -22.51
C TRP A 115 -10.49 6.69 -21.14
N GLY A 116 -11.68 7.13 -20.73
CA GLY A 116 -11.91 7.75 -19.41
C GLY A 116 -11.29 9.14 -19.18
N GLN A 117 -10.75 9.81 -20.21
CA GLN A 117 -10.07 11.11 -20.05
C GLN A 117 -10.95 12.20 -19.41
N ASP A 118 -12.24 12.24 -19.75
CA ASP A 118 -13.17 13.23 -19.19
C ASP A 118 -13.52 12.97 -17.73
N TYR A 119 -13.16 11.81 -17.18
CA TYR A 119 -13.49 11.40 -15.81
C TYR A 119 -12.28 11.45 -14.87
N GLU A 120 -11.21 12.11 -15.31
CA GLU A 120 -9.94 12.25 -14.58
C GLU A 120 -9.73 13.71 -14.13
N LEU A 121 -9.32 13.86 -12.86
CA LEU A 121 -8.78 15.10 -12.32
C LEU A 121 -7.42 15.39 -12.94
N TYR A 122 -6.50 14.43 -12.83
CA TYR A 122 -5.13 14.53 -13.32
C TYR A 122 -4.63 13.19 -13.88
N ARG A 123 -3.52 13.24 -14.61
CA ARG A 123 -2.74 12.07 -15.05
C ARG A 123 -1.30 12.22 -14.59
N MET A 124 -0.62 11.09 -14.42
CA MET A 124 0.80 11.09 -14.07
C MET A 124 1.70 11.47 -15.26
N ASP A 125 1.29 11.14 -16.49
CA ASP A 125 1.92 11.66 -17.71
C ASP A 125 1.41 13.07 -18.01
N LEU A 126 2.30 14.05 -17.87
CA LEU A 126 1.99 15.47 -18.02
C LEU A 126 2.13 15.98 -19.45
N SER A 127 2.66 15.19 -20.38
CA SER A 127 2.93 15.62 -21.77
C SER A 127 1.68 16.13 -22.50
N LYS A 128 0.51 15.62 -22.13
CA LYS A 128 -0.79 15.94 -22.74
C LYS A 128 -1.77 16.60 -21.76
N VAL A 129 -1.35 16.93 -20.53
CA VAL A 129 -2.22 17.46 -19.49
C VAL A 129 -2.10 18.97 -19.43
N ASP A 130 -3.24 19.64 -19.52
CA ASP A 130 -3.33 21.08 -19.27
C ASP A 130 -3.42 21.34 -17.77
N LEU A 131 -2.31 21.79 -17.18
CA LEU A 131 -2.21 22.08 -15.75
C LEU A 131 -3.18 23.17 -15.29
N GLY A 132 -3.46 24.18 -16.12
CA GLY A 132 -4.41 25.24 -15.77
C GLY A 132 -5.85 24.73 -15.67
N LEU A 133 -6.19 23.71 -16.48
CA LEU A 133 -7.48 23.03 -16.33
C LEU A 133 -7.53 22.19 -15.05
N VAL A 134 -6.42 21.53 -14.67
CA VAL A 134 -6.36 20.78 -13.40
C VAL A 134 -6.54 21.71 -12.21
N GLU A 135 -5.89 22.87 -12.23
CA GLU A 135 -6.03 23.93 -11.22
C GLU A 135 -7.49 24.37 -11.07
N ASP A 136 -8.15 24.75 -12.16
CA ASP A 136 -9.56 25.20 -12.15
C ASP A 136 -10.53 24.10 -11.71
N LYS A 137 -10.32 22.83 -12.13
CA LYS A 137 -11.10 21.68 -11.63
C LYS A 137 -10.95 21.51 -10.13
N PHE A 138 -9.71 21.51 -9.65
CA PHE A 138 -9.41 21.28 -8.24
C PHE A 138 -9.94 22.43 -7.39
N GLU A 139 -9.76 23.68 -7.82
CA GLU A 139 -10.31 24.85 -7.13
C GLU A 139 -11.83 24.78 -7.03
N ARG A 140 -12.54 24.40 -8.10
CA ARG A 140 -14.00 24.21 -8.07
C ARG A 140 -14.43 23.10 -7.10
N ALA A 141 -13.74 21.96 -7.13
CA ALA A 141 -14.01 20.86 -6.20
C ALA A 141 -13.80 21.30 -4.75
N MET A 142 -12.75 22.07 -4.46
CA MET A 142 -12.51 22.62 -3.14
C MET A 142 -13.56 23.67 -2.76
N ARG A 143 -13.98 24.55 -3.68
CA ARG A 143 -15.07 25.51 -3.40
C ARG A 143 -16.38 24.79 -3.08
N GLU A 144 -16.72 23.72 -3.79
CA GLU A 144 -17.89 22.89 -3.46
C GLU A 144 -17.71 22.22 -2.09
N THR A 145 -16.53 21.66 -1.82
CA THR A 145 -16.19 21.05 -0.52
C THR A 145 -16.45 22.02 0.64
N TYR A 146 -15.88 23.22 0.58
CA TYR A 146 -16.00 24.22 1.65
C TYR A 146 -17.43 24.77 1.78
N ASN A 147 -18.07 25.10 0.67
CA ASN A 147 -19.39 25.76 0.67
C ASN A 147 -20.56 24.82 0.93
N LYS A 148 -20.48 23.56 0.49
CA LYS A 148 -21.60 22.61 0.57
C LYS A 148 -21.45 21.59 1.70
N TYR A 149 -20.23 21.12 1.94
CA TYR A 149 -19.99 20.00 2.86
C TYR A 149 -19.40 20.43 4.20
N PHE A 150 -18.41 21.31 4.19
CA PHE A 150 -17.76 21.74 5.43
C PHE A 150 -18.61 22.75 6.21
N LEU A 151 -19.22 23.71 5.51
CA LEU A 151 -20.05 24.76 6.14
C LEU A 151 -19.35 25.42 7.34
N LEU A 152 -18.02 25.58 7.22
CA LEU A 152 -17.17 26.17 8.25
C LEU A 152 -17.07 27.68 8.06
N ASP A 153 -16.72 28.36 9.15
CA ASP A 153 -16.32 29.75 9.10
C ASP A 153 -15.05 29.94 8.24
N THR A 154 -14.87 31.17 7.74
CA THR A 154 -13.79 31.64 6.86
C THR A 154 -12.38 31.57 7.46
N LYS A 155 -12.25 31.09 8.70
CA LYS A 155 -10.94 31.00 9.36
C LYS A 155 -10.04 29.99 8.64
N PRO A 156 -8.81 30.37 8.28
CA PRO A 156 -7.86 29.44 7.66
C PRO A 156 -7.49 28.32 8.64
N ARG A 157 -7.50 27.07 8.16
CA ARG A 157 -7.20 25.85 8.91
C ARG A 157 -6.06 25.08 8.26
N ARG A 158 -5.29 24.35 9.07
CA ARG A 158 -4.21 23.50 8.57
C ARG A 158 -4.80 22.34 7.78
N ILE A 159 -4.05 21.85 6.80
CA ILE A 159 -4.51 20.77 5.93
C ILE A 159 -3.55 19.58 6.06
N LEU A 160 -4.09 18.39 6.28
CA LEU A 160 -3.37 17.15 6.04
C LEU A 160 -3.76 16.64 4.66
N LEU A 161 -2.78 16.61 3.74
CA LEU A 161 -2.95 16.21 2.36
C LEU A 161 -2.43 14.79 2.16
N ALA A 162 -3.34 13.85 1.97
CA ALA A 162 -3.03 12.48 1.57
C ALA A 162 -2.91 12.39 0.04
N MET A 163 -1.74 11.98 -0.44
CA MET A 163 -1.43 11.90 -1.86
C MET A 163 -0.58 10.67 -2.21
N PRO A 164 -0.62 10.20 -3.47
CA PRO A 164 0.24 9.11 -3.91
C PRO A 164 1.74 9.43 -3.74
N PRO A 165 2.58 8.41 -3.47
CA PRO A 165 4.02 8.57 -3.59
C PRO A 165 4.39 8.87 -5.06
N ARG A 166 5.47 9.63 -5.28
CA ARG A 166 6.00 9.99 -6.62
C ARG A 166 5.04 10.75 -7.56
N MET A 167 4.16 11.58 -7.01
CA MET A 167 3.45 12.58 -7.82
C MET A 167 4.45 13.57 -8.46
N PRO A 168 4.32 13.91 -9.76
CA PRO A 168 5.16 14.92 -10.40
C PRO A 168 5.11 16.26 -9.66
N HIS A 169 6.26 16.92 -9.51
CA HIS A 169 6.38 18.17 -8.75
C HIS A 169 5.48 19.27 -9.28
N THR A 170 5.34 19.40 -10.60
CA THR A 170 4.46 20.40 -11.23
C THR A 170 2.99 20.16 -10.92
N LEU A 171 2.56 18.90 -10.81
CA LEU A 171 1.19 18.59 -10.41
C LEU A 171 0.99 18.88 -8.92
N MET A 172 1.94 18.48 -8.09
CA MET A 172 1.91 18.78 -6.66
C MET A 172 1.89 20.29 -6.39
N SER A 173 2.69 21.09 -7.12
CA SER A 173 2.68 22.55 -6.97
C SER A 173 1.33 23.13 -7.34
N THR A 174 0.69 22.69 -8.43
CA THR A 174 -0.64 23.20 -8.81
C THR A 174 -1.71 22.94 -7.74
N LEU A 175 -1.67 21.78 -7.08
CA LEU A 175 -2.61 21.47 -5.99
C LEU A 175 -2.31 22.34 -4.75
N LEU A 176 -1.03 22.52 -4.40
CA LEU A 176 -0.62 23.34 -3.27
C LEU A 176 -0.89 24.83 -3.51
N ASP A 177 -0.70 25.32 -4.74
CA ASP A 177 -0.98 26.69 -5.15
C ASP A 177 -2.44 27.01 -4.86
N VAL A 178 -3.38 26.17 -5.28
CA VAL A 178 -4.82 26.34 -4.98
C VAL A 178 -5.09 26.39 -3.47
N LEU A 179 -4.50 25.49 -2.69
CA LEU A 179 -4.74 25.43 -1.24
C LEU A 179 -4.14 26.63 -0.48
N PHE A 180 -2.98 27.12 -0.88
CA PHE A 180 -2.31 28.25 -0.23
C PHE A 180 -2.80 29.62 -0.70
N THR A 181 -3.23 29.75 -1.95
CA THR A 181 -3.68 31.03 -2.53
C THR A 181 -5.17 31.24 -2.31
N SER A 182 -6.02 30.34 -2.82
CA SER A 182 -7.48 30.48 -2.74
C SER A 182 -8.02 30.21 -1.33
N PHE A 183 -7.50 29.19 -0.63
CA PHE A 183 -8.01 28.77 0.69
C PHE A 183 -7.15 29.23 1.87
N GLN A 184 -6.01 29.88 1.59
CA GLN A 184 -5.14 30.50 2.59
C GLN A 184 -4.73 29.57 3.74
N ALA A 185 -4.56 28.28 3.48
CA ALA A 185 -4.15 27.32 4.49
C ALA A 185 -2.84 27.77 5.15
N PRO A 186 -2.73 27.80 6.49
CA PRO A 186 -1.52 28.31 7.16
C PRO A 186 -0.35 27.34 7.03
N SER A 187 -0.60 26.03 7.13
CA SER A 187 0.36 24.97 6.79
C SER A 187 -0.33 23.75 6.19
N ILE A 188 0.42 23.02 5.36
CA ILE A 188 -0.01 21.77 4.72
C ILE A 188 0.99 20.68 5.09
N THR A 189 0.48 19.58 5.63
CA THR A 189 1.25 18.38 5.95
C THR A 189 1.02 17.32 4.87
N LEU A 190 2.08 16.87 4.21
CA LEU A 190 2.00 15.82 3.18
C LEU A 190 2.15 14.44 3.81
N MET A 191 1.23 13.54 3.46
CA MET A 191 1.22 12.15 3.91
C MET A 191 1.02 11.23 2.72
N SER A 192 1.71 10.09 2.71
CA SER A 192 1.60 9.15 1.61
C SER A 192 0.45 8.16 1.82
N ASN A 193 -0.32 7.92 0.75
CA ASN A 193 -1.43 6.97 0.75
C ASN A 193 -1.08 5.57 1.29
N PRO A 194 0.08 4.93 0.93
CA PRO A 194 0.42 3.61 1.45
C PRO A 194 0.73 3.62 2.94
N VAL A 195 1.41 4.64 3.47
CA VAL A 195 1.67 4.75 4.91
C VAL A 195 0.36 4.91 5.67
N LEU A 196 -0.54 5.78 5.19
CA LEU A 196 -1.86 5.97 5.78
C LEU A 196 -2.71 4.70 5.74
N SER A 197 -2.69 3.96 4.62
CA SER A 197 -3.40 2.67 4.51
C SER A 197 -2.86 1.60 5.46
N THR A 198 -1.56 1.66 5.78
CA THR A 198 -0.93 0.78 6.78
C THR A 198 -1.38 1.14 8.20
N VAL A 199 -1.46 2.44 8.52
CA VAL A 199 -2.00 2.93 9.79
C VAL A 199 -3.46 2.55 9.96
N ALA A 200 -4.27 2.69 8.90
CA ALA A 200 -5.68 2.30 8.89
C ALA A 200 -5.90 0.80 9.11
N ALA A 201 -4.93 -0.05 8.76
CA ALA A 201 -4.94 -1.48 9.04
C ALA A 201 -4.48 -1.82 10.49
N GLY A 202 -4.10 -0.82 11.29
CA GLY A 202 -3.55 -1.04 12.64
C GLY A 202 -2.14 -1.64 12.63
N LEU A 203 -1.42 -1.50 11.52
CA LEU A 203 -0.09 -2.06 11.33
C LEU A 203 1.00 -0.98 11.39
N ARG A 204 2.22 -1.41 11.68
CA ARG A 204 3.44 -0.58 11.60
C ARG A 204 4.24 -0.83 10.31
N SER A 205 4.16 -2.05 9.80
CA SER A 205 4.90 -2.52 8.63
C SER A 205 4.00 -3.44 7.82
N ALA A 206 3.91 -3.22 6.50
CA ALA A 206 3.02 -3.93 5.58
C ALA A 206 3.52 -3.82 4.13
N LEU A 207 3.05 -4.71 3.26
CA LEU A 207 3.13 -4.51 1.81
C LEU A 207 1.80 -3.95 1.32
N VAL A 208 1.76 -2.69 0.89
CA VAL A 208 0.54 -2.07 0.38
C VAL A 208 0.51 -2.20 -1.13
N VAL A 209 -0.56 -2.82 -1.64
CA VAL A 209 -0.88 -2.95 -3.07
C VAL A 209 -2.07 -2.04 -3.33
N ASP A 210 -1.83 -0.85 -3.86
CA ASP A 210 -2.86 0.12 -4.21
C ASP A 210 -3.22 0.00 -5.69
N ILE A 211 -4.37 -0.61 -5.98
CA ILE A 211 -4.90 -0.80 -7.34
C ILE A 211 -5.77 0.40 -7.69
N GLY A 212 -5.11 1.44 -8.19
CA GLY A 212 -5.72 2.71 -8.55
C GLY A 212 -6.42 2.71 -9.91
N TRP A 213 -6.66 3.93 -10.43
CA TRP A 213 -7.25 4.12 -11.76
C TRP A 213 -6.20 4.03 -12.87
N ALA A 214 -5.15 4.84 -12.78
CA ALA A 214 -4.13 4.97 -13.84
C ALA A 214 -3.00 3.96 -13.70
N GLU A 215 -2.64 3.60 -12.47
CA GLU A 215 -1.55 2.69 -12.16
C GLU A 215 -1.88 1.87 -10.90
N THR A 216 -1.23 0.72 -10.78
CA THR A 216 -1.16 -0.06 -9.55
C THR A 216 0.21 0.14 -8.93
N VAL A 217 0.24 0.56 -7.67
CA VAL A 217 1.48 0.82 -6.92
C VAL A 217 1.63 -0.22 -5.81
N VAL A 218 2.80 -0.84 -5.74
CA VAL A 218 3.16 -1.77 -4.67
C VAL A 218 4.28 -1.15 -3.85
N THR A 219 3.94 -0.72 -2.63
CA THR A 219 4.85 -0.06 -1.70
C THR A 219 5.07 -0.91 -0.46
N ALA A 220 6.32 -1.22 -0.15
CA ALA A 220 6.71 -1.83 1.10
C ALA A 220 6.91 -0.75 2.17
N VAL A 221 6.10 -0.81 3.21
CA VAL A 221 6.19 0.08 4.37
C VAL A 221 6.79 -0.70 5.54
N CYS A 222 7.86 -0.18 6.12
CA CYS A 222 8.49 -0.71 7.32
C CYS A 222 8.62 0.42 8.35
N GLU A 223 8.07 0.22 9.55
CA GLU A 223 8.17 1.20 10.64
C GLU A 223 7.63 2.59 10.23
N TYR A 224 6.50 2.61 9.52
CA TYR A 224 5.87 3.80 8.90
C TYR A 224 6.70 4.52 7.85
N ARG A 225 7.77 3.89 7.34
CA ARG A 225 8.61 4.44 6.27
C ARG A 225 8.53 3.57 5.03
N GLU A 226 8.53 4.23 3.88
CA GLU A 226 8.57 3.54 2.61
C GLU A 226 9.99 3.05 2.32
N VAL A 227 10.12 1.76 2.05
CA VAL A 227 11.40 1.10 1.79
C VAL A 227 11.62 0.93 0.29
N GLN A 228 10.61 0.39 -0.39
CA GLN A 228 10.67 0.12 -1.82
C GLN A 228 9.29 0.25 -2.44
N GLU A 229 9.27 0.72 -3.68
CA GLU A 229 8.07 0.92 -4.47
C GLU A 229 8.30 0.37 -5.88
N ARG A 230 7.27 -0.27 -6.45
CA ARG A 230 7.18 -0.59 -7.88
C ARG A 230 5.78 -0.24 -8.36
N ARG A 231 5.65 0.10 -9.65
CA ARG A 231 4.38 0.46 -10.25
C ARG A 231 4.10 -0.35 -11.51
N SER A 232 2.86 -0.36 -11.94
CA SER A 232 2.46 -0.82 -13.27
C SER A 232 1.26 -0.01 -13.79
N VAL A 233 1.20 0.22 -15.09
CA VAL A 233 0.06 0.87 -15.77
C VAL A 233 -1.21 0.00 -15.75
N ARG A 234 -1.09 -1.29 -15.39
CA ARG A 234 -2.22 -2.22 -15.24
C ARG A 234 -3.07 -1.89 -14.04
N ALA A 235 -4.18 -1.19 -14.29
CA ALA A 235 -5.04 -0.63 -13.26
C ALA A 235 -6.50 -0.54 -13.73
N GLY A 236 -7.33 0.23 -13.02
CA GLY A 236 -8.76 0.38 -13.32
C GLY A 236 -9.08 0.90 -14.72
N LYS A 237 -8.21 1.72 -15.32
CA LYS A 237 -8.39 2.27 -16.67
C LYS A 237 -8.40 1.17 -17.74
N MET A 238 -7.38 0.30 -17.72
CA MET A 238 -7.28 -0.84 -18.63
C MET A 238 -8.42 -1.84 -18.42
N LEU A 239 -8.79 -2.07 -17.15
CA LEU A 239 -9.90 -2.94 -16.78
C LEU A 239 -11.26 -2.45 -17.32
N SER A 240 -11.54 -1.15 -17.21
CA SER A 240 -12.74 -0.53 -17.75
C SER A 240 -12.77 -0.56 -19.28
N GLU A 241 -11.62 -0.33 -19.92
CA GLU A 241 -11.50 -0.41 -21.38
C GLU A 241 -11.74 -1.84 -21.89
N ASP A 242 -11.17 -2.84 -21.21
CA ASP A 242 -11.38 -4.25 -21.56
C ASP A 242 -12.81 -4.71 -21.29
N MET A 243 -13.48 -4.20 -20.25
CA MET A 243 -14.92 -4.43 -20.04
C MET A 243 -15.73 -3.88 -21.22
N ALA A 244 -15.43 -2.67 -21.69
CA ALA A 244 -16.09 -2.12 -22.87
C ALA A 244 -15.84 -2.96 -24.12
N LYS A 245 -14.62 -3.49 -24.32
CA LYS A 245 -14.31 -4.39 -25.45
C LYS A 245 -15.12 -5.68 -25.38
N VAL A 246 -15.20 -6.32 -24.21
CA VAL A 246 -15.98 -7.56 -24.02
C VAL A 246 -17.45 -7.30 -24.33
N LEU A 247 -18.05 -6.26 -23.75
CA LEU A 247 -19.46 -5.96 -23.97
C LEU A 247 -19.75 -5.53 -25.43
N ASN A 248 -18.82 -4.85 -26.11
CA ASN A 248 -18.97 -4.53 -27.54
C ASN A 248 -18.90 -5.78 -28.41
N ALA A 249 -18.08 -6.78 -28.05
CA ALA A 249 -18.03 -8.05 -28.77
C ALA A 249 -19.36 -8.81 -28.63
N GLU A 250 -19.93 -8.86 -27.42
CA GLU A 250 -21.22 -9.51 -27.19
C GLU A 250 -22.37 -8.76 -27.89
N LEU A 251 -22.32 -7.41 -27.95
CA LEU A 251 -23.28 -6.61 -28.75
C LEU A 251 -23.16 -6.88 -30.25
N ASP A 252 -21.94 -7.06 -30.75
CA ASP A 252 -21.70 -7.37 -32.17
C ASP A 252 -22.19 -8.79 -32.53
N ASP A 253 -22.13 -9.73 -31.58
CA ASP A 253 -22.63 -11.10 -31.74
C ASP A 253 -24.17 -11.17 -31.68
N ASP A 254 -24.81 -10.36 -30.82
CA ASP A 254 -26.28 -10.25 -30.71
C ASP A 254 -26.91 -9.41 -31.85
N ALA A 255 -26.12 -8.61 -32.57
CA ALA A 255 -26.62 -7.72 -33.62
C ALA A 255 -26.95 -8.46 -34.94
N GLU A 256 -28.06 -8.07 -35.56
CA GLU A 256 -28.38 -8.49 -36.93
C GLU A 256 -27.31 -8.02 -37.92
N THR A 257 -27.03 -8.83 -38.95
CA THR A 257 -25.96 -8.58 -39.92
C THR A 257 -26.21 -7.25 -40.66
N GLY A 258 -25.47 -6.20 -40.29
CA GLY A 258 -25.55 -4.87 -40.91
C GLY A 258 -26.19 -3.76 -40.07
N ALA A 259 -26.57 -4.01 -38.81
CA ALA A 259 -27.07 -2.98 -37.90
C ALA A 259 -25.98 -1.94 -37.52
N PRO A 260 -26.34 -0.67 -37.30
CA PRO A 260 -25.38 0.35 -36.85
C PRO A 260 -24.86 0.02 -35.46
N LYS A 261 -23.55 -0.20 -35.34
CA LYS A 261 -22.88 -0.54 -34.08
C LYS A 261 -23.00 0.58 -33.05
N ALA A 262 -23.86 0.39 -32.05
CA ALA A 262 -23.97 1.28 -30.90
C ALA A 262 -22.85 1.00 -29.88
N GLY A 263 -21.61 1.41 -30.20
CA GLY A 263 -20.45 1.13 -29.34
C GLY A 263 -20.60 1.71 -27.93
N ILE A 264 -20.22 0.97 -26.90
CA ILE A 264 -20.43 1.25 -25.46
C ILE A 264 -19.71 2.51 -24.97
N SER A 265 -20.41 3.30 -24.14
CA SER A 265 -19.87 4.50 -23.51
C SER A 265 -19.10 4.17 -22.23
N PHE A 266 -18.26 5.11 -21.79
CA PHE A 266 -17.47 4.94 -20.58
C PHE A 266 -18.33 4.69 -19.32
N GLU A 267 -19.40 5.48 -19.14
CA GLU A 267 -20.31 5.37 -17.99
C GLU A 267 -20.96 3.99 -17.93
N GLU A 268 -21.44 3.50 -19.07
CA GLU A 268 -22.06 2.18 -19.21
C GLU A 268 -21.07 1.05 -18.86
N ALA A 269 -19.83 1.13 -19.35
CA ALA A 269 -18.80 0.13 -19.05
C ALA A 269 -18.39 0.14 -17.57
N GLU A 270 -18.26 1.32 -16.96
CA GLU A 270 -17.93 1.46 -15.53
C GLU A 270 -19.09 0.99 -14.64
N GLU A 271 -20.33 1.29 -15.00
CA GLU A 271 -21.51 0.82 -14.26
C GLU A 271 -21.62 -0.71 -14.29
N VAL A 272 -21.42 -1.33 -15.45
CA VAL A 272 -21.39 -2.80 -15.56
C VAL A 272 -20.23 -3.38 -14.76
N LEU A 273 -19.03 -2.80 -14.88
CA LEU A 273 -17.85 -3.27 -14.14
C LEU A 273 -18.05 -3.22 -12.61
N THR A 274 -18.66 -2.15 -12.09
CA THR A 274 -18.87 -1.97 -10.65
C THR A 274 -19.98 -2.84 -10.09
N ARG A 275 -21.04 -3.12 -10.87
CA ARG A 275 -22.20 -3.90 -10.41
C ARG A 275 -22.04 -5.41 -10.59
N VAL A 276 -21.45 -5.85 -11.71
CA VAL A 276 -21.43 -7.27 -12.09
C VAL A 276 -20.03 -7.79 -12.44
N GLY A 277 -19.02 -6.91 -12.50
CA GLY A 277 -17.64 -7.32 -12.72
C GLY A 277 -17.10 -8.18 -11.57
N TRP A 278 -16.38 -9.24 -11.91
CA TRP A 278 -15.80 -10.16 -10.93
C TRP A 278 -14.49 -10.76 -11.45
N CYS A 279 -13.73 -11.40 -10.56
CA CYS A 279 -12.46 -12.04 -10.90
C CYS A 279 -12.51 -13.54 -10.57
N LYS A 280 -12.10 -14.40 -11.51
CA LYS A 280 -12.01 -15.85 -11.28
C LYS A 280 -10.95 -16.16 -10.23
N GLN A 281 -11.29 -16.93 -9.21
CA GLN A 281 -10.38 -17.19 -8.09
C GLN A 281 -9.19 -18.09 -8.44
N ASN A 282 -9.37 -19.00 -9.41
CA ASN A 282 -8.31 -19.84 -9.93
C ASN A 282 -8.19 -19.56 -11.44
N PRO A 283 -6.97 -19.34 -11.97
CA PRO A 283 -6.79 -19.42 -13.40
C PRO A 283 -7.22 -20.82 -13.84
N ARG A 284 -7.96 -20.94 -14.95
CA ARG A 284 -8.01 -22.24 -15.65
C ARG A 284 -6.56 -22.67 -15.81
N SER A 285 -6.22 -23.82 -15.24
CA SER A 285 -4.89 -24.41 -15.31
C SER A 285 -4.41 -24.33 -16.76
N ASN A 286 -3.59 -23.33 -17.08
CA ASN A 286 -2.86 -23.32 -18.32
C ASN A 286 -1.83 -24.43 -18.12
N ARG A 287 -2.18 -25.65 -18.56
CA ARG A 287 -1.30 -26.82 -18.65
C ARG A 287 0.00 -26.54 -19.44
N ARG A 288 0.21 -25.32 -19.92
CA ARG A 288 1.36 -24.87 -20.71
C ARG A 288 2.43 -24.08 -19.94
N THR A 289 2.20 -23.64 -18.70
CA THR A 289 3.19 -22.83 -17.93
C THR A 289 3.67 -23.47 -16.64
N LEU A 290 3.34 -24.75 -16.40
CA LEU A 290 3.77 -25.48 -15.21
C LEU A 290 4.59 -26.72 -15.63
N TYR A 291 5.90 -26.55 -15.81
CA TYR A 291 6.84 -27.66 -15.72
C TYR A 291 6.96 -28.06 -14.24
N PHE A 292 6.01 -28.88 -13.77
CA PHE A 292 6.22 -29.67 -12.56
C PHE A 292 6.83 -31.01 -12.96
N PRO A 293 7.98 -31.43 -12.40
CA PRO A 293 8.20 -32.83 -12.10
C PRO A 293 7.65 -33.07 -10.70
N ALA A 294 6.34 -32.97 -10.52
CA ALA A 294 5.71 -33.40 -9.27
C ALA A 294 5.62 -34.92 -9.33
N ARG A 295 6.60 -35.61 -8.73
CA ARG A 295 6.33 -36.93 -8.15
C ARG A 295 5.21 -36.72 -7.13
N GLU A 296 4.10 -37.42 -7.35
CA GLU A 296 2.96 -37.57 -6.42
C GLU A 296 2.11 -36.31 -6.19
N ALA A 297 1.35 -35.91 -7.20
CA ALA A 297 0.00 -35.42 -6.96
C ALA A 297 -0.97 -36.57 -7.31
N PRO A 298 -1.86 -37.01 -6.41
CA PRO A 298 -2.87 -37.99 -6.76
C PRO A 298 -3.75 -37.37 -7.84
N VAL A 299 -3.80 -38.02 -9.00
CA VAL A 299 -4.78 -37.76 -10.04
C VAL A 299 -6.14 -38.02 -9.41
N LEU A 300 -6.77 -36.96 -8.90
CA LEU A 300 -8.21 -36.95 -8.70
C LEU A 300 -8.80 -37.03 -10.10
N GLU A 301 -9.17 -38.26 -10.49
CA GLU A 301 -10.14 -38.50 -11.55
C GLU A 301 -11.34 -37.61 -11.23
N GLU A 302 -11.48 -36.52 -11.98
CA GLU A 302 -12.65 -35.67 -11.92
C GLU A 302 -13.85 -36.55 -12.23
N PHE A 303 -14.73 -36.71 -11.26
CA PHE A 303 -16.02 -37.36 -11.45
C PHE A 303 -16.77 -36.65 -12.60
N GLU A 304 -16.74 -37.26 -13.78
CA GLU A 304 -17.61 -36.96 -14.92
C GLU A 304 -19.05 -37.35 -14.58
N ASP A 305 -19.74 -36.59 -13.72
CA ASP A 305 -21.16 -36.83 -13.43
C ASP A 305 -21.90 -35.57 -12.90
N ALA A 306 -21.50 -34.38 -13.33
CA ALA A 306 -22.31 -33.18 -13.16
C ALA A 306 -23.07 -32.89 -14.46
N VAL A 307 -24.40 -32.99 -14.43
CA VAL A 307 -25.30 -32.52 -15.50
C VAL A 307 -24.88 -31.09 -15.88
N GLU A 308 -24.40 -30.91 -17.11
CA GLU A 308 -23.86 -29.65 -17.62
C GLU A 308 -25.00 -28.63 -17.75
N SER A 309 -25.35 -27.98 -16.64
CA SER A 309 -26.33 -26.89 -16.65
C SER A 309 -25.83 -25.80 -17.59
N PRO A 310 -26.69 -25.21 -18.44
CA PRO A 310 -26.26 -24.14 -19.34
C PRO A 310 -25.59 -23.02 -18.53
N PRO A 311 -24.50 -22.43 -19.04
CA PRO A 311 -23.74 -21.43 -18.31
C PRO A 311 -24.67 -20.28 -17.91
N PRO A 312 -24.59 -19.79 -16.66
CA PRO A 312 -25.49 -18.74 -16.20
C PRO A 312 -25.30 -17.48 -17.06
N THR A 313 -26.41 -16.95 -17.58
CA THR A 313 -26.46 -15.71 -18.36
C THR A 313 -27.10 -14.60 -17.54
N ILE A 314 -26.64 -13.37 -17.73
CA ILE A 314 -27.21 -12.16 -17.13
C ILE A 314 -27.68 -11.20 -18.22
N THR A 315 -28.82 -10.55 -17.99
CA THR A 315 -29.35 -9.53 -18.89
C THR A 315 -28.94 -8.15 -18.37
N ILE A 316 -28.28 -7.36 -19.20
CA ILE A 316 -27.82 -6.00 -18.88
C ILE A 316 -28.63 -5.01 -19.73
N PRO A 317 -29.44 -4.14 -19.10
CA PRO A 317 -30.24 -3.17 -19.84
C PRO A 317 -29.42 -1.93 -20.20
N PHE A 318 -29.51 -1.49 -21.45
CA PHE A 318 -28.92 -0.26 -21.97
C PHE A 318 -30.01 0.74 -22.43
N PRO A 319 -30.60 1.52 -21.50
CA PRO A 319 -31.75 2.38 -21.79
C PRO A 319 -31.40 3.59 -22.66
N LYS A 320 -30.14 4.04 -22.65
CA LYS A 320 -29.66 5.18 -23.46
C LYS A 320 -29.34 4.79 -24.91
N HIS A 321 -29.45 3.51 -25.26
CA HIS A 321 -29.28 3.07 -26.65
C HIS A 321 -30.51 3.41 -27.47
N THR A 322 -30.34 3.57 -28.78
CA THR A 322 -31.41 3.86 -29.73
C THR A 322 -31.41 2.79 -30.82
N PRO A 323 -32.28 1.77 -30.74
CA PRO A 323 -33.30 1.53 -29.71
C PRO A 323 -32.72 1.06 -28.35
N PRO A 324 -33.46 1.20 -27.23
CA PRO A 324 -33.08 0.61 -25.96
C PRO A 324 -32.82 -0.88 -26.11
N THR A 325 -31.66 -1.34 -25.65
CA THR A 325 -31.16 -2.69 -25.93
C THR A 325 -30.91 -3.44 -24.63
N ASP A 326 -31.41 -4.67 -24.54
CA ASP A 326 -31.13 -5.57 -23.41
C ASP A 326 -30.15 -6.65 -23.88
N LEU A 327 -28.91 -6.57 -23.40
CA LEU A 327 -27.83 -7.48 -23.81
C LEU A 327 -27.80 -8.72 -22.92
N ARG A 328 -27.78 -9.92 -23.51
CA ARG A 328 -27.67 -11.18 -22.75
C ARG A 328 -26.24 -11.67 -22.77
N VAL A 329 -25.55 -11.53 -21.65
CA VAL A 329 -24.12 -11.86 -21.55
C VAL A 329 -23.93 -13.13 -20.70
N PRO A 330 -23.09 -14.08 -21.13
CA PRO A 330 -22.65 -15.17 -20.25
C PRO A 330 -21.91 -14.62 -19.03
N PHE A 331 -22.32 -14.98 -17.82
CA PHE A 331 -21.73 -14.43 -16.58
C PHE A 331 -20.21 -14.68 -16.49
N ALA A 332 -19.72 -15.77 -17.11
CA ALA A 332 -18.31 -16.09 -17.19
C ALA A 332 -17.48 -15.12 -18.05
N SER A 333 -18.08 -14.45 -19.05
CA SER A 333 -17.35 -13.51 -19.91
C SER A 333 -17.04 -12.21 -19.17
N LEU A 334 -17.86 -11.82 -18.18
CA LEU A 334 -17.65 -10.65 -17.33
C LEU A 334 -16.40 -10.72 -16.44
N ALA A 335 -15.79 -11.90 -16.29
CA ALA A 335 -14.51 -12.05 -15.60
C ALA A 335 -13.28 -11.94 -16.51
N LYS A 336 -13.46 -12.03 -17.84
CA LYS A 336 -12.36 -11.90 -18.82
C LYS A 336 -11.61 -10.57 -18.67
N PRO A 337 -12.26 -9.41 -18.43
CA PRO A 337 -11.54 -8.13 -18.28
C PRO A 337 -10.52 -8.15 -17.15
N ALA A 338 -10.83 -8.79 -16.02
CA ALA A 338 -9.87 -8.92 -14.93
C ALA A 338 -8.70 -9.82 -15.32
N GLU A 339 -8.95 -10.90 -16.06
CA GLU A 339 -7.93 -11.81 -16.57
C GLU A 339 -6.98 -11.13 -17.56
N SER A 340 -7.51 -10.39 -18.55
CA SER A 340 -6.71 -9.69 -19.55
C SER A 340 -5.98 -8.47 -19.00
N ALA A 341 -6.68 -7.60 -18.26
CA ALA A 341 -6.17 -6.30 -17.84
C ALA A 341 -5.25 -6.36 -16.61
N LEU A 342 -5.50 -7.26 -15.65
CA LEU A 342 -4.73 -7.30 -14.39
C LEU A 342 -3.70 -8.42 -14.35
N PHE A 343 -4.01 -9.57 -14.96
CA PHE A 343 -3.17 -10.77 -14.89
C PHE A 343 -2.47 -11.12 -16.20
N ALA A 344 -3.02 -10.70 -17.35
CA ALA A 344 -2.55 -11.03 -18.69
C ALA A 344 -2.09 -12.50 -18.82
N SER A 345 -2.98 -13.42 -18.46
CA SER A 345 -2.71 -14.86 -18.45
C SER A 345 -2.30 -15.42 -19.83
N ASP A 346 -2.58 -14.68 -20.90
CA ASP A 346 -2.37 -15.10 -22.30
C ASP A 346 -0.99 -14.69 -22.85
N MET A 347 -0.24 -13.84 -22.13
CA MET A 347 1.05 -13.30 -22.59
C MET A 347 2.22 -13.90 -21.80
N ALA A 348 3.36 -14.12 -22.47
CA ALA A 348 4.56 -14.61 -21.82
C ALA A 348 5.27 -13.51 -21.01
N LEU A 349 6.00 -13.90 -19.94
CA LEU A 349 6.67 -12.94 -19.05
C LEU A 349 7.67 -12.01 -19.78
N GLY A 350 8.26 -12.47 -20.89
CA GLY A 350 9.22 -11.71 -21.69
C GLY A 350 8.60 -10.65 -22.61
N GLU A 351 7.27 -10.62 -22.74
CA GLU A 351 6.55 -9.63 -23.54
C GLU A 351 6.23 -8.36 -22.77
N PHE A 352 6.31 -8.40 -21.43
CA PHE A 352 6.00 -7.25 -20.58
C PHE A 352 7.23 -6.36 -20.40
N ASP A 353 6.98 -5.05 -20.51
CA ASP A 353 7.89 -4.02 -20.02
C ASP A 353 7.87 -3.95 -18.48
N ASP A 354 8.86 -3.30 -17.88
CA ASP A 354 8.98 -3.13 -16.43
C ASP A 354 7.81 -2.33 -15.82
N GLU A 355 7.18 -1.46 -16.62
CA GLU A 355 6.01 -0.65 -16.22
C GLU A 355 4.66 -1.31 -16.58
N ASP A 356 4.63 -2.47 -17.24
CA ASP A 356 3.39 -3.19 -17.65
C ASP A 356 3.27 -4.60 -17.03
N LEU A 357 3.87 -4.79 -15.86
CA LEU A 357 3.86 -6.10 -15.20
C LEU A 357 2.47 -6.49 -14.65
N PRO A 358 2.02 -7.74 -14.84
CA PRO A 358 0.83 -8.27 -14.18
C PRO A 358 0.91 -8.17 -12.65
N LEU A 359 -0.25 -8.02 -11.99
CA LEU A 359 -0.31 -7.75 -10.54
C LEU A 359 0.48 -8.75 -9.68
N HIS A 360 0.29 -10.04 -9.94
CA HIS A 360 0.97 -11.12 -9.22
C HIS A 360 2.50 -11.08 -9.42
N GLN A 361 2.98 -10.77 -10.62
CA GLN A 361 4.41 -10.62 -10.90
C GLN A 361 4.98 -9.35 -10.27
N LEU A 362 4.25 -8.24 -10.35
CA LEU A 362 4.64 -6.96 -9.76
C LEU A 362 4.86 -7.12 -8.25
N ILE A 363 3.89 -7.71 -7.56
CA ILE A 363 3.95 -7.98 -6.12
C ILE A 363 5.12 -8.92 -5.79
N TYR A 364 5.22 -10.05 -6.48
CA TYR A 364 6.29 -11.01 -6.25
C TYR A 364 7.68 -10.38 -6.46
N ARG A 365 7.87 -9.60 -7.55
CA ARG A 365 9.13 -8.88 -7.80
C ARG A 365 9.41 -7.86 -6.70
N THR A 366 8.42 -7.12 -6.19
CA THR A 366 8.64 -6.20 -5.07
C THR A 366 9.13 -6.97 -3.84
N VAL A 367 8.43 -8.03 -3.44
CA VAL A 367 8.79 -8.83 -2.26
C VAL A 367 10.20 -9.43 -2.35
N VAL A 368 10.58 -9.97 -3.51
CA VAL A 368 11.90 -10.57 -3.73
C VAL A 368 13.03 -9.54 -3.57
N HIS A 369 12.81 -8.29 -3.96
CA HIS A 369 13.83 -7.24 -3.85
C HIS A 369 13.93 -6.63 -2.44
N LEU A 370 12.99 -6.93 -1.55
CA LEU A 370 13.07 -6.45 -0.17
C LEU A 370 14.23 -7.13 0.58
N PRO A 371 14.88 -6.39 1.52
CA PRO A 371 15.78 -6.98 2.50
C PRO A 371 15.08 -8.11 3.27
N VAL A 372 15.83 -9.14 3.65
CA VAL A 372 15.29 -10.38 4.26
C VAL A 372 14.41 -10.08 5.48
N ASP A 373 14.80 -9.13 6.32
CA ASP A 373 14.07 -8.74 7.53
C ASP A 373 12.71 -8.09 7.22
N VAL A 374 12.69 -7.21 6.21
CA VAL A 374 11.47 -6.50 5.78
C VAL A 374 10.55 -7.43 5.01
N ARG A 375 11.12 -8.32 4.20
CA ARG A 375 10.41 -9.28 3.35
C ARG A 375 9.41 -10.11 4.15
N ARG A 376 9.85 -10.72 5.25
CA ARG A 376 8.98 -11.55 6.10
C ARG A 376 7.79 -10.77 6.65
N LEU A 377 8.04 -9.55 7.14
CA LEU A 377 7.00 -8.69 7.70
C LEU A 377 5.96 -8.33 6.63
N CYS A 378 6.43 -7.86 5.47
CA CYS A 378 5.60 -7.44 4.34
C CYS A 378 4.77 -8.59 3.75
N MET A 379 5.34 -9.80 3.64
CA MET A 379 4.61 -10.98 3.13
C MET A 379 3.43 -11.39 4.01
N SER A 380 3.63 -11.36 5.33
CA SER A 380 2.57 -11.72 6.29
C SER A 380 1.47 -10.67 6.42
N ARG A 381 1.67 -9.49 5.83
CA ARG A 381 0.87 -8.29 6.01
C ARG A 381 0.66 -7.59 4.68
N MET A 382 0.06 -8.29 3.73
CA MET A 382 -0.29 -7.72 2.43
C MET A 382 -1.63 -6.99 2.52
N VAL A 383 -1.59 -5.68 2.35
CA VAL A 383 -2.76 -4.80 2.36
C VAL A 383 -3.11 -4.47 0.93
N ILE A 384 -4.24 -4.99 0.43
CA ILE A 384 -4.72 -4.70 -0.94
C ILE A 384 -5.82 -3.65 -0.85
N THR A 385 -5.57 -2.49 -1.44
CA THR A 385 -6.42 -1.29 -1.41
C THR A 385 -6.59 -0.68 -2.80
N GLY A 386 -7.31 0.44 -2.90
CA GLY A 386 -7.64 1.11 -4.15
C GLY A 386 -9.04 0.78 -4.67
N GLY A 387 -9.52 1.53 -5.66
CA GLY A 387 -10.90 1.45 -6.15
C GLY A 387 -11.25 0.08 -6.76
N VAL A 388 -10.29 -0.57 -7.43
CA VAL A 388 -10.49 -1.88 -8.08
C VAL A 388 -10.43 -3.04 -7.07
N SER A 389 -9.84 -2.82 -5.89
CA SER A 389 -9.64 -3.88 -4.89
C SER A 389 -10.95 -4.48 -4.35
N SER A 390 -12.06 -3.76 -4.45
CA SER A 390 -13.39 -4.20 -4.05
C SER A 390 -14.01 -5.24 -4.98
N MET A 391 -13.39 -5.52 -6.14
CA MET A 391 -13.87 -6.52 -7.07
C MET A 391 -13.91 -7.92 -6.42
N PRO A 392 -15.06 -8.63 -6.48
CA PRO A 392 -15.21 -9.97 -5.93
C PRO A 392 -14.18 -10.95 -6.51
N GLY A 393 -13.50 -11.70 -5.64
CA GLY A 393 -12.52 -12.73 -6.02
C GLY A 393 -11.11 -12.22 -6.34
N LEU A 394 -10.91 -10.91 -6.50
CA LEU A 394 -9.61 -10.34 -6.90
C LEU A 394 -8.54 -10.53 -5.82
N LYS A 395 -8.83 -10.13 -4.57
CA LYS A 395 -7.89 -10.26 -3.44
C LYS A 395 -7.45 -11.71 -3.22
N THR A 396 -8.41 -12.64 -3.25
CA THR A 396 -8.14 -14.08 -3.10
C THR A 396 -7.27 -14.63 -4.22
N ARG A 397 -7.51 -14.20 -5.47
CA ARG A 397 -6.71 -14.63 -6.62
C ARG A 397 -5.28 -14.11 -6.52
N ILE A 398 -5.09 -12.83 -6.18
CA ILE A 398 -3.77 -12.21 -6.02
C ILE A 398 -2.93 -12.98 -4.99
N LEU A 399 -3.49 -13.27 -3.81
CA LEU A 399 -2.77 -13.98 -2.75
C LEU A 399 -2.36 -15.39 -3.19
N LYS A 400 -3.28 -16.14 -3.80
CA LYS A 400 -3.00 -17.49 -4.32
C LYS A 400 -1.93 -17.48 -5.41
N GLU A 401 -2.00 -16.56 -6.39
CA GLU A 401 -1.00 -16.51 -7.46
C GLU A 401 0.38 -16.10 -6.94
N VAL A 402 0.45 -15.18 -5.97
CA VAL A 402 1.72 -14.80 -5.33
C VAL A 402 2.30 -15.97 -4.53
N GLU A 403 1.47 -16.73 -3.84
CA GLU A 403 1.87 -17.96 -3.12
C GLU A 403 2.38 -19.03 -4.09
N VAL A 404 1.67 -19.27 -5.20
CA VAL A 404 2.11 -20.20 -6.26
C VAL A 404 3.44 -19.75 -6.88
N LEU A 405 3.59 -18.46 -7.18
CA LEU A 405 4.85 -17.91 -7.67
C LEU A 405 5.97 -18.12 -6.66
N ALA A 406 5.73 -17.84 -5.39
CA ALA A 406 6.69 -18.07 -4.33
C ALA A 406 7.17 -19.52 -4.25
N HIS A 407 6.25 -20.48 -4.36
CA HIS A 407 6.58 -21.90 -4.35
C HIS A 407 7.40 -22.35 -5.56
N ILE A 408 7.04 -21.89 -6.76
CA ILE A 408 7.72 -22.30 -8.00
C ILE A 408 9.10 -21.65 -8.12
N LYS A 409 9.16 -20.35 -7.81
CA LYS A 409 10.28 -19.50 -8.17
C LYS A 409 11.26 -19.27 -7.03
N GLY A 410 10.90 -19.63 -5.80
CA GLY A 410 11.70 -19.37 -4.59
C GLY A 410 11.86 -17.88 -4.29
N TRP A 411 12.84 -17.55 -3.45
CA TRP A 411 13.09 -16.19 -2.96
C TRP A 411 14.43 -15.59 -3.37
N ASP A 412 15.16 -16.31 -4.22
CA ASP A 412 16.46 -15.87 -4.71
C ASP A 412 16.30 -14.83 -5.81
N ILE A 413 16.97 -13.70 -5.61
CA ILE A 413 16.96 -12.56 -6.53
C ILE A 413 17.63 -12.95 -7.85
N VAL A 414 18.71 -13.74 -7.78
CA VAL A 414 19.49 -14.18 -8.93
C VAL A 414 19.29 -15.68 -9.12
N ARG A 415 18.50 -16.05 -10.14
CA ARG A 415 18.29 -17.46 -10.50
C ARG A 415 19.32 -18.01 -11.49
N SER A 416 19.90 -17.14 -12.32
CA SER A 416 20.80 -17.56 -13.38
C SER A 416 22.27 -17.57 -12.92
N TYR A 417 22.58 -18.47 -11.99
CA TYR A 417 23.90 -19.11 -12.06
C TYR A 417 23.90 -20.29 -13.06
N GLY A 418 22.80 -20.51 -13.80
CA GLY A 418 22.56 -21.72 -14.61
C GLY A 418 23.60 -22.09 -15.67
N ARG A 419 24.54 -21.20 -16.01
CA ARG A 419 25.77 -21.59 -16.74
C ARG A 419 27.02 -21.59 -15.85
N ALA A 420 27.18 -20.61 -14.98
CA ALA A 420 28.39 -20.46 -14.16
C ALA A 420 28.48 -21.42 -12.97
N SER A 421 27.39 -21.66 -12.23
CA SER A 421 27.35 -22.66 -11.15
C SER A 421 27.29 -24.08 -11.70
N ALA A 422 26.58 -24.32 -12.81
CA ALA A 422 26.59 -25.62 -13.46
C ALA A 422 27.99 -25.97 -13.98
N GLN A 423 28.67 -25.03 -14.65
CA GLN A 423 30.08 -25.21 -15.04
C GLN A 423 31.01 -25.32 -13.84
N HIS A 424 30.75 -24.60 -12.75
CA HIS A 424 31.57 -24.70 -11.54
C HIS A 424 31.40 -26.06 -10.85
N GLU A 425 30.16 -26.55 -10.68
CA GLU A 425 29.88 -27.89 -10.14
C GLU A 425 30.42 -29.00 -11.04
N GLU A 426 30.26 -28.88 -12.36
CA GLU A 426 30.79 -29.84 -13.33
C GLU A 426 32.32 -29.84 -13.32
N ARG A 427 32.95 -28.67 -13.22
CA ARG A 427 34.42 -28.54 -13.09
C ARG A 427 34.93 -29.08 -11.76
N MET A 428 34.19 -28.91 -10.66
CA MET A 428 34.51 -29.47 -9.36
C MET A 428 34.29 -30.99 -9.31
N ARG A 429 33.27 -31.52 -10.01
CA ARG A 429 33.10 -32.97 -10.20
C ARG A 429 34.22 -33.57 -11.01
N ASN A 430 34.55 -32.98 -12.16
CA ASN A 430 35.67 -33.44 -12.98
C ASN A 430 37.00 -33.39 -12.22
N GLN A 431 37.23 -32.37 -11.38
CA GLN A 431 38.42 -32.32 -10.52
C GLN A 431 38.44 -33.41 -9.43
N ARG A 432 37.27 -33.80 -8.90
CA ARG A 432 37.16 -34.92 -7.96
C ARG A 432 37.41 -36.25 -8.66
N ASP A 433 36.81 -36.46 -9.81
CA ASP A 433 36.97 -37.67 -10.63
C ASP A 433 38.43 -37.80 -11.13
N ASP A 434 39.07 -36.70 -11.55
CA ASP A 434 40.50 -36.64 -11.90
C ASP A 434 41.40 -36.92 -10.68
N ALA A 435 41.00 -36.52 -9.48
CA ALA A 435 41.75 -36.79 -8.25
C ALA A 435 41.59 -38.27 -7.82
N GLU A 436 40.42 -38.87 -8.03
CA GLU A 436 40.16 -40.28 -7.76
C GLU A 436 40.87 -41.20 -8.76
N THR A 437 40.86 -40.85 -10.04
CA THR A 437 41.62 -41.59 -11.08
C THR A 437 43.13 -41.50 -10.86
N ARG A 438 43.66 -40.32 -10.49
CA ARG A 438 45.08 -40.19 -10.09
C ARG A 438 45.44 -40.96 -8.82
N ARG A 439 44.50 -41.15 -7.89
CA ARG A 439 44.70 -42.03 -6.73
C ARG A 439 44.78 -43.50 -7.15
N GLN A 440 43.90 -43.95 -8.05
CA GLN A 440 43.92 -45.32 -8.56
C GLN A 440 45.18 -45.59 -9.41
N GLU A 441 45.62 -44.64 -10.25
CA GLU A 441 46.86 -44.74 -11.02
C GLU A 441 48.13 -44.67 -10.14
N GLY A 442 48.02 -44.04 -8.96
CA GLY A 442 49.10 -43.94 -7.98
C GLY A 442 49.28 -45.20 -7.12
N GLU A 443 48.25 -46.06 -7.01
CA GLU A 443 48.32 -47.32 -6.27
C GLU A 443 49.01 -48.45 -7.07
N ASP A 444 49.17 -48.29 -8.39
CA ASP A 444 49.79 -49.30 -9.28
C ASP A 444 51.33 -49.16 -9.43
N LYS A 445 51.98 -48.36 -8.57
CA LYS A 445 53.45 -48.28 -8.49
C LYS A 445 53.96 -48.61 -7.09
N PHE A 446 54.47 -49.84 -6.94
CA PHE A 446 55.24 -50.27 -5.78
C PHE A 446 56.47 -49.35 -5.53
N PRO A 447 56.77 -48.97 -4.27
CA PRO A 447 57.88 -48.09 -3.95
C PRO A 447 59.18 -48.85 -3.71
N GLY A 448 60.28 -48.37 -4.31
CA GLY A 448 61.63 -48.86 -4.07
C GLY A 448 62.47 -47.90 -3.23
N SER A 449 62.71 -48.29 -1.98
CA SER A 449 63.81 -47.94 -1.05
C SER A 449 63.91 -46.54 -0.38
N PRO A 450 64.47 -46.49 0.85
CA PRO A 450 64.30 -45.39 1.80
C PRO A 450 65.56 -44.51 1.94
N ASP A 451 65.36 -43.25 2.32
CA ASP A 451 66.13 -42.47 3.31
C ASP A 451 66.14 -40.97 2.98
N SER A 452 65.48 -40.17 3.83
CA SER A 452 65.99 -38.86 4.27
C SER A 452 65.13 -38.35 5.41
N GLN A 453 65.79 -38.02 6.51
CA GLN A 453 65.23 -37.48 7.74
C GLN A 453 64.60 -36.11 7.52
N GLY A 454 63.45 -35.86 8.17
CA GLY A 454 62.97 -34.50 8.46
C GLY A 454 61.47 -34.30 8.33
N LEU A 455 60.78 -34.25 9.48
CA LEU A 455 59.37 -33.89 9.72
C LEU A 455 58.32 -34.94 9.24
N PRO A 456 57.30 -35.26 10.06
CA PRO A 456 56.20 -36.10 9.61
C PRO A 456 55.48 -35.41 8.44
N ALA A 457 55.32 -36.11 7.33
CA ALA A 457 54.56 -35.63 6.19
C ALA A 457 53.15 -35.23 6.66
N PRO A 458 52.61 -34.07 6.24
CA PRO A 458 51.25 -33.70 6.59
C PRO A 458 50.32 -34.79 6.10
N LEU A 459 49.47 -35.30 7.00
CA LEU A 459 48.46 -36.31 6.66
C LEU A 459 47.70 -35.85 5.40
N PRO A 460 47.51 -36.72 4.40
CA PRO A 460 46.72 -36.39 3.21
C PRO A 460 45.36 -35.84 3.66
N ALA A 461 44.86 -34.77 3.02
CA ALA A 461 43.64 -34.07 3.45
C ALA A 461 42.39 -34.98 3.57
N GLY A 462 42.37 -36.15 2.92
CA GLY A 462 41.30 -37.14 3.06
C GLY A 462 41.41 -38.06 4.28
N LEU A 463 42.54 -38.05 5.00
CA LEU A 463 42.80 -38.76 6.25
C LEU A 463 42.92 -37.80 7.45
N GLN A 464 42.86 -36.48 7.21
CA GLN A 464 42.70 -35.50 8.27
C GLN A 464 41.25 -35.50 8.74
N GLU A 465 41.03 -35.50 10.05
CA GLU A 465 39.70 -35.26 10.59
C GLU A 465 39.21 -33.90 10.07
N PRO A 466 37.99 -33.82 9.51
CA PRO A 466 37.46 -32.56 9.01
C PRO A 466 37.48 -31.53 10.13
N GLU A 467 38.07 -30.37 9.84
CA GLU A 467 38.19 -29.28 10.80
C GLU A 467 36.78 -28.90 11.26
N VAL A 468 36.51 -29.12 12.54
CA VAL A 468 35.18 -28.94 13.11
C VAL A 468 34.89 -27.44 13.13
N ASP A 469 33.96 -26.99 12.29
CA ASP A 469 33.57 -25.59 12.28
C ASP A 469 32.94 -25.24 13.63
N ASN A 470 33.64 -24.36 14.35
CA ASN A 470 33.22 -23.86 15.66
C ASN A 470 31.89 -23.10 15.59
N ILE A 471 31.47 -22.66 14.40
CA ILE A 471 30.19 -22.00 14.16
C ILE A 471 29.08 -23.05 14.05
N ASP A 472 29.27 -24.11 13.25
CA ASP A 472 28.28 -25.18 13.08
C ASP A 472 28.06 -25.98 14.37
N THR A 473 29.12 -26.25 15.14
CA THR A 473 29.01 -26.87 16.47
C THR A 473 28.25 -25.98 17.45
N LYS A 474 28.44 -24.67 17.38
CA LYS A 474 27.71 -23.71 18.24
C LYS A 474 26.25 -23.57 17.82
N MET A 475 25.96 -23.63 16.52
CA MET A 475 24.59 -23.65 15.98
C MET A 475 23.85 -24.94 16.33
N THR A 476 24.51 -26.09 16.24
CA THR A 476 23.94 -27.40 16.65
C THR A 476 23.74 -27.50 18.16
N HIS A 477 24.68 -26.98 18.96
CA HIS A 477 24.51 -26.96 20.42
C HIS A 477 23.40 -25.98 20.86
N LEU A 478 23.18 -24.89 20.12
CA LEU A 478 22.04 -23.98 20.32
C LEU A 478 20.70 -24.61 19.90
N SER A 479 20.66 -25.40 18.82
CA SER A 479 19.44 -26.10 18.38
C SER A 479 19.09 -27.30 19.27
N LEU A 480 20.07 -27.92 19.92
CA LEU A 480 19.81 -28.94 20.94
C LEU A 480 19.30 -28.32 22.25
N ARG A 481 19.83 -27.15 22.65
CA ARG A 481 19.47 -26.46 23.90
C ARG A 481 18.13 -25.71 23.83
N ASN A 482 17.82 -25.10 22.69
CA ASN A 482 16.62 -24.27 22.51
C ASN A 482 15.49 -24.99 21.74
N GLY A 483 15.66 -26.29 21.43
CA GLY A 483 14.87 -27.00 20.44
C GLY A 483 15.25 -26.58 19.00
N PRO A 484 14.72 -27.26 17.96
CA PRO A 484 14.89 -26.76 16.60
C PRO A 484 14.52 -25.29 16.60
N PRO A 485 15.33 -24.40 15.96
CA PRO A 485 14.97 -22.99 15.89
C PRO A 485 13.51 -22.92 15.46
N PRO A 486 12.64 -22.17 16.17
CA PRO A 486 11.20 -22.15 15.90
C PRO A 486 11.07 -21.91 14.42
N VAL A 487 10.55 -22.91 13.68
CA VAL A 487 10.77 -23.13 12.25
C VAL A 487 11.39 -21.89 11.66
N CYS A 488 12.72 -21.87 11.50
CA CYS A 488 13.39 -20.79 10.80
C CYS A 488 12.90 -20.88 9.36
N SER A 489 11.69 -20.38 9.15
CA SER A 489 10.88 -20.58 7.99
C SER A 489 11.47 -19.65 6.97
N ILE A 490 12.28 -20.23 6.10
CA ILE A 490 12.76 -19.63 4.85
C ILE A 490 11.58 -19.17 3.95
N GLY A 491 10.32 -19.27 4.39
CA GLY A 491 9.16 -18.62 3.78
C GLY A 491 8.35 -17.80 4.78
N GLY A 492 8.04 -16.55 4.43
CA GLY A 492 6.89 -15.86 5.03
C GLY A 492 5.59 -16.49 4.54
N ILE A 493 4.57 -16.54 5.39
CA ILE A 493 3.21 -16.92 4.95
C ILE A 493 2.64 -15.75 4.18
N VAL A 494 2.16 -15.98 2.95
CA VAL A 494 1.44 -14.97 2.17
C VAL A 494 0.07 -14.77 2.82
N ARG A 495 -0.16 -13.59 3.40
CA ARG A 495 -1.42 -13.29 4.11
C ARG A 495 -1.92 -11.90 3.77
N GLY A 496 -3.20 -11.84 3.40
CA GLY A 496 -3.95 -10.60 3.26
C GLY A 496 -4.38 -10.02 4.61
N VAL A 497 -4.29 -8.70 4.75
CA VAL A 497 -4.82 -7.92 5.87
C VAL A 497 -5.76 -6.84 5.32
N GLU A 498 -6.90 -6.67 5.99
CA GLU A 498 -7.88 -5.65 5.62
C GLU A 498 -7.45 -4.26 6.09
N THR A 499 -7.86 -3.24 5.33
CA THR A 499 -7.62 -1.84 5.65
C THR A 499 -8.89 -1.04 5.40
N LEU A 500 -9.08 0.02 6.20
CA LEU A 500 -10.12 1.02 5.97
C LEU A 500 -9.70 2.07 4.91
N GLY A 501 -8.48 1.98 4.39
CA GLY A 501 -7.95 2.84 3.33
C GLY A 501 -7.23 4.10 3.82
N ALA A 502 -6.67 4.85 2.87
CA ALA A 502 -5.85 6.04 3.16
C ALA A 502 -6.61 7.11 3.95
N TRP A 503 -7.89 7.38 3.61
CA TRP A 503 -8.75 8.32 4.34
C TRP A 503 -8.79 8.06 5.85
N ALA A 504 -9.13 6.82 6.24
CA ALA A 504 -9.29 6.47 7.64
C ALA A 504 -7.96 6.61 8.41
N GLY A 505 -6.85 6.25 7.75
CA GLY A 505 -5.51 6.48 8.29
C GLY A 505 -5.21 7.96 8.47
N ALA A 506 -5.53 8.79 7.47
CA ALA A 506 -5.33 10.23 7.50
C ALA A 506 -6.16 10.90 8.60
N SER A 507 -7.43 10.52 8.72
CA SER A 507 -8.34 10.97 9.78
C SER A 507 -7.80 10.65 11.18
N LEU A 508 -7.30 9.43 11.39
CA LEU A 508 -6.70 9.00 12.65
C LEU A 508 -5.41 9.77 12.97
N VAL A 509 -4.52 9.89 12.00
CA VAL A 509 -3.24 10.59 12.14
C VAL A 509 -3.45 12.08 12.45
N ALA A 510 -4.40 12.72 11.77
CA ALA A 510 -4.79 14.10 12.05
C ALA A 510 -5.42 14.26 13.44
N GLN A 511 -6.29 13.32 13.85
CA GLN A 511 -6.93 13.35 15.17
C GLN A 511 -5.90 13.25 16.30
N GLN A 512 -4.87 12.42 16.11
CA GLN A 512 -3.75 12.27 17.04
C GLN A 512 -2.73 13.42 16.95
N ARG A 513 -2.94 14.40 16.05
CA ARG A 513 -2.06 15.54 15.80
C ARG A 513 -0.62 15.11 15.53
N ILE A 514 -0.46 13.96 14.86
CA ILE A 514 0.84 13.44 14.46
C ILE A 514 1.34 14.33 13.33
N LYS A 515 2.53 14.92 13.53
CA LYS A 515 3.18 15.69 12.48
C LYS A 515 3.69 14.75 11.39
N GLY A 516 3.49 15.15 10.14
CA GLY A 516 4.05 14.43 9.00
C GLY A 516 5.53 14.67 8.83
N ILE A 517 6.16 13.81 8.03
CA ILE A 517 7.58 13.93 7.69
C ILE A 517 7.84 15.24 6.94
N VAL A 518 6.88 15.67 6.11
CA VAL A 518 6.97 16.88 5.29
C VAL A 518 5.86 17.85 5.68
N GLU A 519 6.25 19.00 6.23
CA GLU A 519 5.37 20.13 6.51
C GLU A 519 5.82 21.34 5.69
N ILE A 520 4.84 21.99 5.06
CA ILE A 520 5.02 23.17 4.22
C ILE A 520 4.22 24.31 4.84
N GLU A 521 4.91 25.36 5.26
CA GLU A 521 4.32 26.61 5.73
C GLU A 521 3.99 27.52 4.56
N ARG A 522 2.85 28.22 4.60
CA ARG A 522 2.39 29.12 3.53
C ARG A 522 3.43 30.16 3.14
N GLU A 523 3.99 30.86 4.12
CA GLU A 523 4.96 31.94 3.85
C GLU A 523 6.22 31.41 3.15
N ARG A 524 6.71 30.24 3.56
CA ARG A 524 7.87 29.59 2.93
C ARG A 524 7.56 29.12 1.52
N TYR A 525 6.36 28.57 1.31
CA TYR A 525 5.91 28.16 0.00
C TYR A 525 5.79 29.36 -0.96
N LEU A 526 5.24 30.49 -0.51
CA LEU A 526 5.14 31.70 -1.33
C LEU A 526 6.53 32.29 -1.67
N GLN A 527 7.53 32.09 -0.83
CA GLN A 527 8.90 32.57 -1.06
C GLN A 527 9.76 31.62 -1.93
N HIS A 528 9.62 30.31 -1.71
CA HIS A 528 10.55 29.30 -2.22
C HIS A 528 9.86 28.17 -3.01
N GLY A 529 8.54 28.22 -3.19
CA GLY A 529 7.75 27.15 -3.80
C GLY A 529 7.89 25.83 -3.05
N LEU A 530 8.00 24.73 -3.79
CA LEU A 530 8.22 23.39 -3.24
C LEU A 530 9.55 23.21 -2.50
N GLN A 531 10.57 24.01 -2.85
CA GLN A 531 11.82 24.04 -2.09
C GLN A 531 11.59 24.57 -0.67
N GLY A 532 10.43 25.20 -0.44
CA GLY A 532 9.90 25.66 0.83
C GLY A 532 9.61 24.56 1.87
N ALA A 533 9.62 23.29 1.45
CA ALA A 533 9.25 22.15 2.27
C ALA A 533 10.32 21.80 3.32
N SER A 534 9.88 21.63 4.57
CA SER A 534 10.77 21.24 5.67
C SER A 534 10.56 19.78 6.06
N ARG A 535 11.67 19.07 6.32
CA ARG A 535 11.65 17.74 6.93
C ARG A 535 11.86 17.87 8.43
N GLU A 536 10.95 17.35 9.24
CA GLU A 536 11.19 17.29 10.69
C GLU A 536 12.40 16.36 10.94
N LYS A 537 13.38 16.83 11.71
CA LYS A 537 14.59 16.05 12.01
C LYS A 537 14.18 14.72 12.64
N GLU A 538 14.81 13.64 12.22
CA GLU A 538 14.66 12.35 12.88
C GLU A 538 14.99 12.53 14.36
N THR A 539 14.12 12.07 15.25
CA THR A 539 14.40 11.96 16.68
C THR A 539 15.57 11.00 16.85
N SER A 540 16.79 11.51 16.80
CA SER A 540 17.97 10.72 17.11
C SER A 540 17.89 10.34 18.58
N VAL A 541 17.78 9.03 18.87
CA VAL A 541 17.85 8.47 20.24
C VAL A 541 19.23 8.72 20.87
N VAL A 542 20.22 9.11 20.07
CA VAL A 542 21.50 9.59 20.56
C VAL A 542 21.30 11.02 21.08
N GLN A 543 21.36 11.19 22.41
CA GLN A 543 21.62 12.50 23.01
C GLN A 543 22.90 13.04 22.38
N GLN A 544 22.75 13.98 21.44
CA GLN A 544 23.87 14.71 20.90
C GLN A 544 24.48 15.47 22.09
N ARG A 545 25.58 14.95 22.64
CA ARG A 545 26.34 15.64 23.69
C ARG A 545 26.73 17.00 23.11
N GLN A 546 26.05 18.05 23.55
CA GLN A 546 26.54 19.40 23.38
C GLN A 546 27.85 19.49 24.16
N SER A 547 28.96 19.26 23.48
CA SER A 547 30.28 19.56 24.04
C SER A 547 30.36 21.07 24.16
N MET A 548 30.14 21.57 25.38
CA MET A 548 30.42 22.96 25.76
C MET A 548 31.94 23.15 25.75
N GLY A 549 32.52 23.30 24.56
CA GLY A 549 33.87 23.79 24.37
C GLY A 549 33.85 25.33 24.42
N PRO A 550 34.78 25.98 25.15
CA PRO A 550 34.77 27.43 25.28
C PRO A 550 35.31 28.06 23.98
N GLY A 551 34.44 28.80 23.29
CA GLY A 551 34.84 29.76 22.27
C GLY A 551 34.65 29.31 20.83
N LEU A 552 33.41 29.38 20.32
CA LEU A 552 33.16 29.74 18.93
C LEU A 552 31.73 30.27 18.76
N ALA A 553 31.59 31.23 17.87
CA ALA A 553 30.49 32.17 17.70
C ALA A 553 29.06 31.58 17.74
N LYS A 554 28.15 32.34 18.36
CA LYS A 554 26.72 32.33 18.02
C LYS A 554 26.58 32.66 16.52
N GLY A 555 26.32 31.65 15.69
CA GLY A 555 26.19 31.88 14.26
C GLY A 555 26.03 30.62 13.42
N ALA A 556 24.98 29.84 13.67
CA ALA A 556 24.31 29.01 12.67
C ALA A 556 23.07 28.38 13.31
N GLY A 557 21.90 28.96 13.06
CA GLY A 557 20.65 28.21 13.23
C GLY A 557 20.78 26.92 12.42
N GLU A 558 20.60 25.79 13.09
CA GLU A 558 20.76 24.47 12.50
C GLU A 558 19.91 24.39 11.22
N ARG A 559 20.56 24.20 10.06
CA ARG A 559 19.89 24.07 8.77
C ARG A 559 18.94 22.87 8.83
N ALA A 560 17.63 23.12 8.92
CA ALA A 560 16.64 22.12 8.55
C ALA A 560 16.93 21.74 7.09
N SER A 561 17.21 20.47 6.82
CA SER A 561 17.40 19.99 5.45
C SER A 561 16.05 20.06 4.74
N TRP A 562 15.93 20.95 3.76
CA TRP A 562 14.73 21.10 2.94
C TRP A 562 14.66 19.89 2.01
N THR A 563 13.66 19.03 2.19
CA THR A 563 13.48 17.84 1.34
C THR A 563 12.00 17.49 1.28
N LEU A 564 11.54 17.05 0.12
CA LEU A 564 10.20 16.50 -0.06
C LEU A 564 10.10 15.01 0.36
N GLY A 565 11.10 14.45 1.04
CA GLY A 565 11.06 13.07 1.53
C GLY A 565 10.86 12.07 0.39
N VAL A 566 9.77 11.32 0.42
CA VAL A 566 9.38 10.34 -0.61
C VAL A 566 8.98 11.01 -1.94
N TRP A 567 8.61 12.29 -1.89
CA TRP A 567 8.27 13.10 -3.06
C TRP A 567 9.46 13.89 -3.60
N ALA A 568 10.68 13.67 -3.08
CA ALA A 568 11.91 14.34 -3.54
C ALA A 568 12.36 13.92 -4.93
#